data_AF-A0A290XHA3-F1
#
_entry.id   AF-A0A290XHA3-F1
#
_cell.length_a   1.000
_cell.length_b   1.000
_cell.length_c   1.000
_cell.angle_alpha   90.00
_cell.angle_beta   90.00
_cell.angle_gamma   90.00
#
_symmetry.space_group_name_H-M   'P 1'
#
loop_
_entity.id
_entity.type
_entity.pdbx_description
1 polymer ?
#
loop_
_entity_poly.entity_id
_entity_poly.type
_entity_poly.pdbx_seq_one_letter_code
_entity_poly.pdbx_strand_id
1 'polypeptide(L)'
;MDVARVPADVEQAIGVIDTFYADMRERLTREGIGISKHRGGVVPDNPFDQAREPGMLRLDRTERGPILVGRQRENFNLVIKHNAMFIALLPDLAARWPTLAIVRNPLAVLASWNSVDLPVTRGRLPAGERLDPCLHGLLEETPGRLERQFIILEWFFSRISDYLAAESILRYEDIVASHGRSLWAAADLMAPPRLDLRVRNASPVYAESDITRLVDGLTRPKSHDRASWTAWYADDEIHALAAQLLAGAVS
;
A
#
# COMPACT_ATOMS: atom_id res chain seq x y z
N MET A 1 15.45 -3.32 4.67
CA MET A 1 15.45 -2.72 6.01
C MET A 1 14.56 -3.52 6.94
N ASP A 2 14.93 -3.68 8.22
CA ASP A 2 14.02 -4.20 9.25
C ASP A 2 13.27 -3.02 9.87
N VAL A 3 11.98 -2.92 9.54
CA VAL A 3 11.14 -1.77 9.87
C VAL A 3 10.98 -1.62 11.37
N ALA A 4 10.94 -2.73 12.12
CA ALA A 4 10.82 -2.71 13.57
C ALA A 4 12.05 -2.09 14.27
N ARG A 5 13.17 -1.98 13.56
CA ARG A 5 14.43 -1.41 14.07
C ARG A 5 14.69 0.02 13.60
N VAL A 6 13.87 0.55 12.69
CA VAL A 6 13.98 1.95 12.27
C VAL A 6 13.67 2.85 13.48
N PRO A 7 14.50 3.86 13.80
CA PRO A 7 14.23 4.78 14.91
C PRO A 7 12.89 5.50 14.76
N ALA A 8 12.29 5.92 15.87
CA ALA A 8 11.08 6.75 15.84
C ALA A 8 11.39 8.22 15.47
N ASP A 9 12.61 8.67 15.75
CA ASP A 9 13.12 9.96 15.31
C ASP A 9 13.23 10.00 13.78
N VAL A 10 12.62 11.04 13.18
CA VAL A 10 12.46 11.13 11.72
C VAL A 10 13.80 11.25 11.02
N GLU A 11 14.71 12.09 11.51
CA GLU A 11 16.02 12.28 10.89
C GLU A 11 16.83 10.98 10.90
N GLN A 12 16.88 10.30 12.04
CA GLN A 12 17.52 8.99 12.15
C GLN A 12 16.83 7.93 11.27
N ALA A 13 15.50 7.92 11.20
CA ALA A 13 14.75 6.99 10.36
C ALA A 13 15.11 7.16 8.88
N ILE A 14 15.25 8.40 8.42
CA ILE A 14 15.69 8.71 7.06
C ILE A 14 17.15 8.27 6.86
N GLY A 15 18.04 8.51 7.82
CA GLY A 15 19.43 8.03 7.74
C GLY A 15 19.54 6.50 7.58
N VAL A 16 18.63 5.73 8.19
CA VAL A 16 18.56 4.28 7.96
C VAL A 16 18.13 3.95 6.52
N ILE A 17 17.23 4.74 5.95
CA ILE A 17 16.78 4.58 4.55
C ILE A 17 17.90 4.93 3.57
N ASP A 18 18.62 6.04 3.80
CA ASP A 18 19.82 6.43 3.05
C ASP A 18 20.85 5.30 3.01
N THR A 19 21.20 4.79 4.21
CA THR A 19 22.14 3.68 4.37
C THR A 19 21.65 2.44 3.61
N PHE A 20 20.35 2.12 3.72
CA PHE A 20 19.79 0.98 3.02
C PHE A 20 19.84 1.13 1.49
N TYR A 21 19.62 2.33 0.95
CA TYR A 21 19.78 2.60 -0.48
C TYR A 21 21.23 2.41 -0.93
N ALA A 22 22.20 2.96 -0.20
CA ALA A 22 23.62 2.83 -0.50
C ALA A 22 24.07 1.36 -0.49
N ASP A 23 23.78 0.64 0.59
CA ASP A 23 24.12 -0.77 0.76
C ASP A 23 23.50 -1.63 -0.34
N MET A 24 22.22 -1.39 -0.68
CA MET A 24 21.53 -2.14 -1.72
C MET A 24 22.15 -1.91 -3.09
N ARG A 25 22.53 -0.66 -3.41
CA ARG A 25 23.20 -0.33 -4.68
C ARG A 25 24.57 -1.00 -4.79
N GLU A 26 25.38 -0.97 -3.74
CA GLU A 26 26.68 -1.65 -3.72
C GLU A 26 26.52 -3.16 -3.95
N ARG A 27 25.57 -3.80 -3.26
CA ARG A 27 25.36 -5.24 -3.39
C ARG A 27 24.84 -5.66 -4.76
N LEU A 28 23.91 -4.90 -5.34
CA LEU A 28 23.40 -5.17 -6.68
C LEU A 28 24.46 -5.00 -7.76
N THR A 29 25.37 -4.03 -7.60
CA THR A 29 26.47 -3.78 -8.57
C THR A 29 27.66 -4.72 -8.39
N ARG A 30 27.99 -5.13 -7.16
CA ARG A 30 29.11 -6.05 -6.90
C ARG A 30 28.73 -7.52 -7.07
N GLU A 31 27.64 -7.92 -6.44
CA GLU A 31 27.25 -9.31 -6.24
C GLU A 31 26.02 -9.71 -7.06
N GLY A 32 25.20 -8.75 -7.48
CA GLY A 32 23.90 -9.03 -8.11
C GLY A 32 22.87 -9.58 -7.13
N ILE A 33 23.06 -9.33 -5.83
CA ILE A 33 22.19 -9.80 -4.75
C ILE A 33 21.43 -8.62 -4.16
N GLY A 34 20.10 -8.72 -4.11
CA GLY A 34 19.23 -7.76 -3.43
C GLY A 34 18.65 -8.33 -2.15
N ILE A 35 18.27 -7.48 -1.18
CA ILE A 35 17.43 -7.91 -0.04
C ILE A 35 15.99 -7.56 -0.32
N SER A 36 15.13 -8.56 -0.45
CA SER A 36 13.71 -8.38 -0.70
C SER A 36 12.86 -9.29 0.16
N LYS A 37 11.56 -9.05 0.10
CA LYS A 37 10.56 -9.99 0.58
C LYS A 37 10.22 -10.95 -0.56
N HIS A 38 10.40 -12.25 -0.34
CA HIS A 38 10.33 -13.24 -1.41
C HIS A 38 9.70 -14.56 -0.96
N ARG A 39 9.33 -15.39 -1.94
CA ARG A 39 8.95 -16.79 -1.76
C ARG A 39 9.92 -17.64 -2.57
N GLY A 40 10.82 -18.36 -1.90
CA GLY A 40 11.84 -19.19 -2.58
C GLY A 40 12.75 -18.40 -3.54
N GLY A 41 13.16 -17.19 -3.18
CA GLY A 41 14.02 -16.32 -4.00
C GLY A 41 13.29 -15.43 -5.02
N VAL A 42 11.97 -15.58 -5.19
CA VAL A 42 11.18 -14.79 -6.16
C VAL A 42 10.29 -13.77 -5.44
N VAL A 43 10.26 -12.53 -5.94
CA VAL A 43 9.34 -11.49 -5.44
C VAL A 43 7.94 -11.77 -5.99
N PRO A 44 6.94 -12.08 -5.15
CA PRO A 44 5.60 -12.40 -5.63
C PRO A 44 4.77 -11.15 -5.94
N ASP A 45 3.81 -11.27 -6.84
CA ASP A 45 2.82 -10.21 -7.12
C ASP A 45 1.97 -9.86 -5.89
N ASN A 46 1.69 -10.86 -5.05
CA ASN A 46 0.97 -10.70 -3.78
C ASN A 46 1.61 -11.62 -2.73
N PRO A 47 2.04 -11.11 -1.56
CA PRO A 47 2.64 -11.95 -0.52
C PRO A 47 1.62 -12.90 0.16
N PHE A 48 0.32 -12.61 0.03
CA PHE A 48 -0.76 -13.40 0.63
C PHE A 48 -1.25 -14.50 -0.31
N ASP A 49 -1.60 -15.65 0.27
CA ASP A 49 -2.20 -16.76 -0.46
C ASP A 49 -3.49 -16.34 -1.18
N GLN A 50 -3.79 -16.96 -2.32
CA GLN A 50 -5.01 -16.68 -3.08
C GLN A 50 -6.23 -17.40 -2.48
N ALA A 51 -6.00 -18.54 -1.82
CA ALA A 51 -7.06 -19.32 -1.18
C ALA A 51 -7.26 -18.85 0.26
N ARG A 52 -8.53 -18.67 0.61
CA ARG A 52 -9.01 -18.48 1.98
C ARG A 52 -9.73 -19.76 2.36
N GLU A 53 -9.31 -20.46 3.41
CA GLU A 53 -10.20 -21.48 3.99
C GLU A 53 -11.39 -20.75 4.66
N PRO A 54 -12.62 -21.28 4.56
CA PRO A 54 -13.79 -20.62 5.12
C PRO A 54 -13.58 -20.21 6.59
N GLY A 55 -13.78 -18.92 6.89
CA GLY A 55 -13.59 -18.38 8.25
C GLY A 55 -12.14 -18.07 8.66
N MET A 56 -11.13 -18.35 7.83
CA MET A 56 -9.72 -18.05 8.13
C MET A 56 -9.22 -16.81 7.40
N LEU A 57 -8.26 -16.07 7.96
CA LEU A 57 -7.62 -14.94 7.29
C LEU A 57 -6.47 -15.42 6.39
N ARG A 58 -6.19 -14.69 5.30
CA ARG A 58 -5.08 -15.03 4.39
C ARG A 58 -3.73 -14.72 5.04
N LEU A 59 -2.80 -15.67 4.94
CA LEU A 59 -1.49 -15.60 5.57
C LEU A 59 -0.42 -15.06 4.61
N ASP A 60 0.55 -14.36 5.17
CA ASP A 60 1.76 -13.95 4.48
C ASP A 60 2.76 -15.12 4.45
N ARG A 61 3.11 -15.61 3.27
CA ARG A 61 4.07 -16.73 3.11
C ARG A 61 5.41 -16.28 2.55
N THR A 62 5.73 -15.02 2.72
CA THR A 62 6.99 -14.47 2.23
C THR A 62 7.96 -14.25 3.38
N GLU A 63 9.22 -14.53 3.12
CA GLU A 63 10.31 -14.28 4.04
C GLU A 63 11.15 -13.11 3.53
N ARG A 64 11.90 -12.47 4.44
CA ARG A 64 12.82 -11.41 4.09
C ARG A 64 14.22 -11.99 3.99
N GLY A 65 14.84 -11.87 2.83
CA GLY A 65 16.14 -12.49 2.59
C GLY A 65 16.83 -12.00 1.32
N PRO A 66 18.04 -12.52 1.06
CA PRO A 66 18.75 -12.27 -0.18
C PRO A 66 18.07 -12.97 -1.36
N ILE A 67 17.98 -12.25 -2.48
CA ILE A 67 17.54 -12.77 -3.77
C ILE A 67 18.60 -12.50 -4.83
N LEU A 68 18.76 -13.43 -5.76
CA LEU A 68 19.62 -13.25 -6.93
C LEU A 68 18.85 -12.46 -7.99
N VAL A 69 19.26 -11.22 -8.24
CA VAL A 69 18.68 -10.34 -9.27
C VAL A 69 19.58 -10.29 -10.52
N GLY A 70 20.85 -10.67 -10.36
CA GLY A 70 21.89 -10.48 -11.37
C GLY A 70 22.58 -9.13 -11.20
N ARG A 71 23.86 -9.07 -11.61
CA ARG A 71 24.69 -7.88 -11.44
C ARG A 71 24.12 -6.71 -12.24
N GLN A 72 23.90 -5.59 -11.55
CA GLN A 72 23.40 -4.36 -12.16
C GLN A 72 24.55 -3.47 -12.65
N ARG A 73 24.28 -2.65 -13.67
CA ARG A 73 25.17 -1.54 -14.07
C ARG A 73 25.09 -0.44 -13.02
N GLU A 74 26.05 0.49 -13.01
CA GLU A 74 26.07 1.59 -12.04
C GLU A 74 24.84 2.52 -12.16
N ASN A 75 24.31 2.71 -13.37
CA ASN A 75 23.25 3.67 -13.68
C ASN A 75 21.82 3.08 -13.68
N PHE A 76 21.56 2.10 -12.82
CA PHE A 76 20.23 1.50 -12.71
C PHE A 76 19.30 2.25 -11.75
N ASN A 77 17.99 2.11 -11.97
CA ASN A 77 16.98 2.62 -11.06
C ASN A 77 16.69 1.60 -9.95
N LEU A 78 16.90 2.03 -8.70
CA LEU A 78 16.56 1.27 -7.50
C LEU A 78 15.26 1.82 -6.92
N VAL A 79 14.19 1.02 -7.00
CA VAL A 79 12.88 1.37 -6.41
C VAL A 79 12.69 0.54 -5.15
N ILE A 80 12.37 1.22 -4.05
CA ILE A 80 12.06 0.59 -2.77
C ILE A 80 10.62 0.93 -2.41
N LYS A 81 9.91 -0.04 -1.88
CA LYS A 81 8.52 0.11 -1.44
C LYS A 81 8.39 -0.25 0.03
N HIS A 82 7.73 0.61 0.77
CA HIS A 82 7.14 0.26 2.05
C HIS A 82 5.78 0.96 2.19
N ASN A 83 4.81 0.34 2.86
CA ASN A 83 3.48 0.94 3.05
C ASN A 83 3.52 1.98 4.20
N ALA A 84 3.24 1.55 5.44
CA ALA A 84 3.01 2.45 6.57
C ALA A 84 4.18 3.40 6.90
N MET A 85 5.41 2.88 7.00
CA MET A 85 6.57 3.71 7.37
C MET A 85 6.90 4.78 6.33
N PHE A 86 6.78 4.51 5.01
CA PHE A 86 7.03 5.56 4.02
C PHE A 86 5.95 6.63 4.00
N ILE A 87 4.70 6.27 4.34
CA ILE A 87 3.63 7.25 4.46
C ILE A 87 3.82 8.12 5.72
N ALA A 88 4.29 7.53 6.82
CA ALA A 88 4.65 8.27 8.01
C ALA A 88 5.82 9.24 7.75
N LEU A 89 6.82 8.82 6.97
CA LEU A 89 8.00 9.62 6.61
C LEU A 89 7.83 10.42 5.31
N LEU A 90 6.62 10.48 4.74
CA LEU A 90 6.40 10.99 3.39
C LEU A 90 6.89 12.43 3.14
N PRO A 91 6.72 13.40 4.06
CA PRO A 91 7.20 14.77 3.87
C PRO A 91 8.71 14.82 3.61
N ASP A 92 9.46 14.07 4.43
CA ASP A 92 10.91 13.96 4.36
C ASP A 92 11.41 13.14 3.18
N LEU A 93 10.67 12.09 2.80
CA LEU A 93 11.01 11.25 1.65
C LEU A 93 10.78 12.00 0.34
N ALA A 94 9.63 12.67 0.20
CA ALA A 94 9.28 13.40 -1.02
C ALA A 94 10.22 14.59 -1.29
N ALA A 95 10.78 15.20 -0.24
CA ALA A 95 11.78 16.26 -0.38
C ALA A 95 13.16 15.76 -0.83
N ARG A 96 13.47 14.46 -0.65
CA ARG A 96 14.79 13.86 -0.89
C ARG A 96 14.84 12.97 -2.14
N TRP A 97 13.75 12.29 -2.46
CA TRP A 97 13.70 11.32 -3.55
C TRP A 97 12.45 11.48 -4.42
N PRO A 98 12.56 11.16 -5.73
CA PRO A 98 11.39 10.91 -6.56
C PRO A 98 10.49 9.86 -5.89
N THR A 99 9.29 10.28 -5.52
CA THR A 99 8.36 9.47 -4.74
C THR A 99 7.05 9.38 -5.49
N LEU A 100 6.56 8.16 -5.68
CA LEU A 100 5.26 7.89 -6.29
C LEU A 100 4.33 7.22 -5.28
N ALA A 101 3.07 7.63 -5.28
CA ALA A 101 2.02 6.96 -4.53
C ALA A 101 1.07 6.23 -5.48
N ILE A 102 0.61 5.06 -5.07
CA ILE A 102 -0.47 4.34 -5.74
C ILE A 102 -1.67 4.35 -4.81
N VAL A 103 -2.73 5.04 -5.23
CA VAL A 103 -4.04 5.01 -4.57
C VAL A 103 -4.93 3.96 -5.24
N ARG A 104 -5.88 3.42 -4.49
CA ARG A 104 -6.79 2.37 -4.96
C ARG A 104 -8.19 2.64 -4.40
N ASN A 105 -9.23 2.21 -5.11
CA ASN A 105 -10.61 2.39 -4.65
C ASN A 105 -10.75 2.03 -3.14
N PRO A 106 -11.23 2.96 -2.30
CA PRO A 106 -11.18 2.81 -0.85
C PRO A 106 -11.96 1.61 -0.34
N LEU A 107 -13.05 1.22 -1.02
CA LEU A 107 -13.80 0.02 -0.68
C LEU A 107 -12.97 -1.25 -0.94
N ALA A 108 -12.24 -1.32 -2.05
CA ALA A 108 -11.34 -2.44 -2.34
C ALA A 108 -10.20 -2.54 -1.32
N VAL A 109 -9.69 -1.40 -0.83
CA VAL A 109 -8.65 -1.36 0.21
C VAL A 109 -9.18 -1.94 1.52
N LEU A 110 -10.33 -1.47 2.01
CA LEU A 110 -10.93 -1.94 3.25
C LEU A 110 -11.34 -3.42 3.17
N ALA A 111 -11.94 -3.85 2.07
CA ALA A 111 -12.25 -5.27 1.84
C ALA A 111 -10.98 -6.13 1.81
N SER A 112 -9.89 -5.61 1.23
CA SER A 112 -8.59 -6.28 1.26
C SER A 112 -8.02 -6.39 2.67
N TRP A 113 -8.13 -5.34 3.50
CA TRP A 113 -7.69 -5.40 4.89
C TRP A 113 -8.50 -6.42 5.71
N ASN A 114 -9.81 -6.50 5.48
CA ASN A 114 -10.68 -7.45 6.17
C ASN A 114 -10.51 -8.92 5.71
N SER A 115 -9.62 -9.20 4.76
CA SER A 115 -9.36 -10.56 4.23
C SER A 115 -7.95 -11.09 4.48
N VAL A 116 -7.09 -10.37 5.21
CA VAL A 116 -5.69 -10.77 5.49
C VAL A 116 -5.44 -10.83 6.99
N ASP A 117 -4.46 -11.63 7.42
CA ASP A 117 -4.00 -11.63 8.81
C ASP A 117 -2.86 -10.61 8.99
N LEU A 118 -3.26 -9.35 9.13
CA LEU A 118 -2.35 -8.24 9.42
C LEU A 118 -2.90 -7.39 10.56
N PRO A 119 -2.05 -6.57 11.22
CA PRO A 119 -2.50 -5.61 12.23
C PRO A 119 -3.63 -4.69 11.74
N VAL A 120 -3.63 -4.31 10.45
CA VAL A 120 -4.64 -3.42 9.87
C VAL A 120 -6.05 -4.00 9.89
N THR A 121 -6.18 -5.33 9.84
CA THR A 121 -7.44 -6.05 10.02
C THR A 121 -8.06 -5.79 11.40
N ARG A 122 -7.20 -5.54 12.39
CA ARG A 122 -7.56 -5.20 13.77
C ARG A 122 -7.60 -3.69 14.02
N GLY A 123 -7.51 -2.87 12.96
CA GLY A 123 -7.49 -1.41 13.06
C GLY A 123 -6.19 -0.88 13.65
N ARG A 124 -5.05 -1.55 13.41
CA ARG A 124 -3.72 -1.13 13.88
C ARG A 124 -2.73 -0.97 12.74
N LEU A 125 -1.78 -0.07 12.90
CA LEU A 125 -0.74 0.21 11.92
C LEU A 125 0.61 0.42 12.61
N PRO A 126 1.24 -0.64 13.17
CA PRO A 126 2.36 -0.48 14.11
C PRO A 126 3.50 0.44 13.65
N ALA A 127 3.91 0.34 12.38
CA ALA A 127 4.96 1.19 11.85
C ALA A 127 4.51 2.65 11.66
N GLY A 128 3.24 2.88 11.31
CA GLY A 128 2.66 4.22 11.23
C GLY A 128 2.50 4.83 12.62
N GLU A 129 1.89 4.10 13.56
CA GLU A 129 1.68 4.54 14.94
C GLU A 129 2.98 4.92 15.66
N ARG A 130 4.06 4.14 15.44
CA ARG A 130 5.35 4.44 16.07
C ARG A 130 6.00 5.70 15.51
N LEU A 131 5.79 6.01 14.23
CA LEU A 131 6.40 7.15 13.53
C LEU A 131 5.49 8.38 13.51
N ASP A 132 4.23 8.21 13.88
CA ASP A 132 3.22 9.26 13.98
C ASP A 132 2.45 9.10 15.31
N PRO A 133 2.93 9.77 16.38
CA PRO A 133 2.29 9.72 17.69
C PRO A 133 0.84 10.21 17.71
N CYS A 134 0.48 11.13 16.78
CA CYS A 134 -0.88 11.62 16.67
C CYS A 134 -1.81 10.52 16.14
N LEU A 135 -1.38 9.78 15.10
CA LEU A 135 -2.10 8.60 14.64
C LEU A 135 -2.24 7.57 15.77
N HIS A 136 -1.16 7.31 16.52
CA HIS A 136 -1.22 6.37 17.64
C HIS A 136 -2.28 6.76 18.68
N GLY A 137 -2.24 8.00 19.17
CA GLY A 137 -3.22 8.49 20.15
C GLY A 137 -4.65 8.38 19.65
N LEU A 138 -4.89 8.79 18.40
CA LEU A 138 -6.22 8.71 17.78
C LEU A 138 -6.73 7.26 17.66
N LEU A 139 -5.84 6.29 17.39
CA LEU A 139 -6.20 4.88 17.33
C LEU A 139 -6.37 4.23 18.72
N GLU A 140 -5.70 4.72 19.75
CA GLU A 140 -5.93 4.27 21.14
C GLU A 140 -7.29 4.75 21.66
N GLU A 141 -7.64 6.00 21.36
CA GLU A 141 -8.90 6.61 21.81
C GLU A 141 -10.13 6.09 21.07
N THR A 142 -9.94 5.46 19.91
CA THR A 142 -11.03 4.94 19.07
C THR A 142 -11.30 3.45 19.39
N PRO A 143 -12.40 3.10 20.08
CA PRO A 143 -12.63 1.70 20.50
C PRO A 143 -12.96 0.79 19.32
N GLY A 144 -13.73 1.32 18.37
CA GLY A 144 -14.28 0.59 17.24
C GLY A 144 -13.21 0.15 16.24
N ARG A 145 -13.22 -1.14 15.87
CA ARG A 145 -12.27 -1.71 14.91
C ARG A 145 -12.40 -1.06 13.52
N LEU A 146 -13.64 -0.92 13.05
CA LEU A 146 -13.91 -0.41 11.71
C LEU A 146 -13.63 1.09 11.64
N GLU A 147 -13.98 1.83 12.69
CA GLU A 147 -13.70 3.24 12.86
C GLU A 147 -12.19 3.50 12.80
N ARG A 148 -11.39 2.68 13.50
CA ARG A 148 -9.92 2.69 13.37
C ARG A 148 -9.43 2.43 11.95
N GLN A 149 -10.07 1.51 11.20
CA GLN A 149 -9.72 1.28 9.80
C GLN A 149 -10.03 2.50 8.92
N PHE A 150 -11.15 3.18 9.13
CA PHE A 150 -11.45 4.43 8.42
C PHE A 150 -10.44 5.53 8.75
N ILE A 151 -10.00 5.64 10.01
CA ILE A 151 -8.95 6.57 10.43
C ILE A 151 -7.63 6.25 9.72
N ILE A 152 -7.23 4.97 9.69
CA ILE A 152 -6.02 4.55 8.97
C ILE A 152 -6.12 4.85 7.48
N LEU A 153 -7.28 4.61 6.87
CA LEU A 153 -7.53 4.91 5.47
C LEU A 153 -7.42 6.42 5.20
N GLU A 154 -8.11 7.24 5.99
CA GLU A 154 -8.03 8.70 5.92
C GLU A 154 -6.58 9.18 6.08
N TRP A 155 -5.84 8.63 7.04
CA TRP A 155 -4.44 8.95 7.26
C TRP A 155 -3.57 8.62 6.05
N PHE A 156 -3.76 7.47 5.39
CA PHE A 156 -3.03 7.17 4.16
C PHE A 156 -3.31 8.18 3.04
N PHE A 157 -4.58 8.49 2.79
CA PHE A 157 -4.98 9.36 1.69
C PHE A 157 -4.61 10.83 1.93
N SER A 158 -4.82 11.34 3.15
CA SER A 158 -4.45 12.71 3.54
C SER A 158 -2.94 12.94 3.41
N ARG A 159 -2.11 12.03 3.93
CA ARG A 159 -0.65 12.14 3.78
C ARG A 159 -0.25 12.18 2.29
N ILE A 160 -0.88 11.37 1.45
CA ILE A 160 -0.61 11.39 0.01
C ILE A 160 -1.03 12.73 -0.63
N SER A 161 -2.22 13.27 -0.33
CA SER A 161 -2.66 14.57 -0.87
C SER A 161 -1.81 15.73 -0.41
N ASP A 162 -1.38 15.70 0.86
CA ASP A 162 -0.76 16.86 1.49
C ASP A 162 0.70 17.05 1.07
N TYR A 163 1.38 15.95 0.71
CA TYR A 163 2.84 15.96 0.51
C TYR A 163 3.31 15.54 -0.88
N LEU A 164 2.43 15.05 -1.75
CA LEU A 164 2.80 14.69 -3.12
C LEU A 164 2.08 15.56 -4.15
N ALA A 165 2.80 15.90 -5.23
CA ALA A 165 2.20 16.52 -6.40
C ALA A 165 1.25 15.55 -7.11
N ALA A 166 0.23 16.07 -7.78
CA ALA A 166 -0.80 15.27 -8.43
C ALA A 166 -0.23 14.28 -9.46
N GLU A 167 0.84 14.68 -10.16
CA GLU A 167 1.53 13.86 -11.18
C GLU A 167 2.27 12.66 -10.59
N SER A 168 2.58 12.71 -9.29
CA SER A 168 3.23 11.63 -8.54
C SER A 168 2.23 10.63 -7.95
N ILE A 169 0.94 10.83 -8.17
CA ILE A 169 -0.14 10.04 -7.57
C ILE A 169 -0.88 9.29 -8.67
N LEU A 170 -0.83 7.97 -8.62
CA LEU A 170 -1.40 7.09 -9.63
C LEU A 170 -2.57 6.30 -9.07
N ARG A 171 -3.69 6.27 -9.79
CA ARG A 171 -4.78 5.34 -9.49
C ARG A 171 -4.41 3.93 -9.95
N TYR A 172 -4.60 2.95 -9.07
CA TYR A 172 -4.41 1.53 -9.38
C TYR A 172 -5.18 1.11 -10.64
N GLU A 173 -6.40 1.61 -10.80
CA GLU A 173 -7.27 1.32 -11.92
C GLU A 173 -6.65 1.78 -13.25
N ASP A 174 -6.01 2.95 -13.27
CA ASP A 174 -5.33 3.49 -14.46
C ASP A 174 -4.05 2.71 -14.79
N ILE A 175 -3.32 2.25 -13.76
CA ILE A 175 -2.16 1.36 -13.94
C ILE A 175 -2.62 0.06 -14.62
N VAL A 176 -3.72 -0.54 -14.16
CA VAL A 176 -4.24 -1.76 -14.78
C VAL A 176 -4.75 -1.52 -16.20
N ALA A 177 -5.56 -0.47 -16.40
CA ALA A 177 -6.13 -0.13 -17.71
C ALA A 177 -5.05 0.20 -18.76
N SER A 178 -3.95 0.81 -18.33
CA SER A 178 -2.80 1.12 -19.19
C SER A 178 -1.84 -0.06 -19.38
N HIS A 179 -2.13 -1.23 -18.81
CA HIS A 179 -1.22 -2.39 -18.79
C HIS A 179 0.16 -2.06 -18.21
N GLY A 180 0.16 -1.24 -17.17
CA GLY A 180 1.34 -0.78 -16.44
C GLY A 180 2.00 0.47 -17.03
N ARG A 181 1.65 0.91 -18.25
CA ARG A 181 2.36 2.01 -18.92
C ARG A 181 2.37 3.31 -18.10
N SER A 182 1.29 3.63 -17.39
CA SER A 182 1.23 4.85 -16.57
C SER A 182 2.25 4.84 -15.43
N LEU A 183 2.47 3.68 -14.79
CA LEU A 183 3.46 3.55 -13.72
C LEU A 183 4.89 3.67 -14.25
N TRP A 184 5.19 3.05 -15.39
CA TRP A 184 6.50 3.15 -16.02
C TRP A 184 6.80 4.59 -16.45
N ALA A 185 5.83 5.27 -17.05
CA ALA A 185 5.97 6.67 -17.43
C ALA A 185 6.20 7.59 -16.22
N ALA A 186 5.42 7.42 -15.14
CA ALA A 186 5.57 8.22 -13.92
C ALA A 186 6.90 7.97 -13.19
N ALA A 187 7.46 6.77 -13.32
CA ALA A 187 8.76 6.43 -12.76
C ALA A 187 9.95 6.83 -13.65
N ASP A 188 9.68 7.49 -14.78
CA ASP A 188 10.67 7.82 -15.82
C ASP A 188 11.47 6.57 -16.28
N LEU A 189 10.74 5.47 -16.48
CA LEU A 189 11.29 4.18 -16.88
C LEU A 189 10.80 3.78 -18.27
N MET A 190 11.66 3.07 -19.00
CA MET A 190 11.25 2.43 -20.25
C MET A 190 10.28 1.28 -19.99
N ALA A 191 9.03 1.45 -20.40
CA ALA A 191 8.01 0.45 -20.22
C ALA A 191 8.33 -0.86 -20.98
N PRO A 192 8.13 -2.04 -20.35
CA PRO A 192 8.18 -3.30 -21.07
C PRO A 192 7.00 -3.40 -22.06
N PRO A 193 7.04 -4.36 -22.99
CA PRO A 193 5.85 -4.76 -23.73
C PRO A 193 4.72 -5.11 -22.76
N ARG A 194 3.53 -4.59 -23.05
CA ARG A 194 2.24 -4.77 -22.33
C ARG A 194 2.26 -5.85 -21.22
N LEU A 195 2.06 -5.42 -19.97
CA LEU A 195 1.90 -6.35 -18.85
C LEU A 195 0.48 -6.95 -18.81
N ASP A 196 0.35 -8.23 -18.47
CA ASP A 196 -0.96 -8.88 -18.20
C ASP A 196 -1.45 -8.52 -16.80
N LEU A 197 -1.86 -7.26 -16.62
CA LEU A 197 -2.50 -6.80 -15.41
C LEU A 197 -4.01 -6.98 -15.50
N ARG A 198 -4.60 -7.52 -14.42
CA ARG A 198 -6.05 -7.68 -14.27
C ARG A 198 -6.53 -6.94 -13.04
N VAL A 199 -7.71 -6.32 -13.14
CA VAL A 199 -8.33 -5.61 -12.03
C VAL A 199 -8.67 -6.62 -10.93
N ARG A 200 -8.24 -6.35 -9.70
CA ARG A 200 -8.51 -7.20 -8.53
C ARG A 200 -9.41 -6.53 -7.50
N ASN A 201 -10.10 -5.44 -7.87
CA ASN A 201 -10.97 -4.68 -6.95
C ASN A 201 -12.18 -5.49 -6.48
N ALA A 202 -12.74 -6.32 -7.37
CA ALA A 202 -13.85 -7.22 -7.06
C ALA A 202 -13.36 -8.66 -6.82
N SER A 203 -12.33 -8.87 -6.00
CA SER A 203 -11.78 -10.20 -5.78
C SER A 203 -12.76 -11.09 -4.99
N PRO A 204 -12.99 -12.36 -5.39
CA PRO A 204 -13.88 -13.27 -4.65
C PRO A 204 -13.50 -13.49 -3.19
N VAL A 205 -12.21 -13.32 -2.84
CA VAL A 205 -11.72 -13.44 -1.46
C VAL A 205 -12.28 -12.38 -0.51
N TYR A 206 -12.95 -11.36 -1.06
CA TYR A 206 -13.61 -10.29 -0.31
C TYR A 206 -15.05 -10.64 0.10
N ALA A 207 -15.61 -11.79 -0.33
CA ALA A 207 -17.01 -12.15 -0.15
C ALA A 207 -17.49 -12.15 1.33
N GLU A 208 -16.61 -12.47 2.28
CA GLU A 208 -16.97 -12.45 3.72
C GLU A 208 -16.86 -11.04 4.35
N SER A 209 -16.48 -10.01 3.59
CA SER A 209 -16.46 -8.64 4.09
C SER A 209 -17.88 -8.07 4.11
N ASP A 210 -18.21 -7.32 5.15
CA ASP A 210 -19.49 -6.60 5.26
C ASP A 210 -19.49 -5.36 4.34
N ILE A 211 -19.68 -5.59 3.04
CA ILE A 211 -19.58 -4.55 2.00
C ILE A 211 -20.54 -3.39 2.26
N THR A 212 -21.78 -3.68 2.66
CA THR A 212 -22.78 -2.65 2.97
C THR A 212 -22.28 -1.73 4.07
N ARG A 213 -21.78 -2.28 5.18
CA ARG A 213 -21.25 -1.47 6.28
C ARG A 213 -20.01 -0.68 5.89
N LEU A 214 -19.16 -1.20 5.01
CA LEU A 214 -17.99 -0.48 4.50
C LEU A 214 -18.42 0.73 3.64
N VAL A 215 -19.38 0.53 2.73
CA VAL A 215 -19.94 1.61 1.90
C VAL A 215 -20.56 2.68 2.77
N ASP A 216 -21.42 2.29 3.72
CA ASP A 216 -22.10 3.22 4.62
C ASP A 216 -21.11 4.08 5.42
N GLY A 217 -19.95 3.54 5.79
CA GLY A 217 -18.92 4.32 6.48
C GLY A 217 -18.09 5.21 5.54
N LEU A 218 -17.90 4.79 4.28
CA LEU A 218 -17.13 5.56 3.29
C LEU A 218 -17.90 6.76 2.73
N THR A 219 -19.21 6.64 2.55
CA THR A 219 -20.05 7.66 1.89
C THR A 219 -20.89 8.49 2.87
N ARG A 220 -20.81 8.20 4.18
CA ARG A 220 -21.52 8.99 5.19
C ARG A 220 -21.05 10.44 5.17
N PRO A 221 -21.98 11.42 5.15
CA PRO A 221 -21.63 12.82 5.33
C PRO A 221 -20.84 13.02 6.64
N LYS A 222 -19.60 13.49 6.52
CA LYS A 222 -18.76 13.86 7.67
C LYS A 222 -19.10 15.30 8.06
N SER A 223 -19.10 15.59 9.36
CA SER A 223 -19.61 16.86 9.88
C SER A 223 -18.76 18.06 9.52
N HIS A 224 -17.45 17.91 9.24
CA HIS A 224 -16.57 19.07 9.03
C HIS A 224 -15.48 18.96 7.96
N ASP A 225 -15.31 17.85 7.24
CA ASP A 225 -14.39 17.80 6.08
C ASP A 225 -14.78 16.68 5.11
N ARG A 226 -14.55 16.89 3.81
CA ARG A 226 -14.63 15.80 2.84
C ARG A 226 -13.47 14.84 3.08
N ALA A 227 -13.73 13.54 3.00
CA ALA A 227 -12.69 12.54 3.17
C ALA A 227 -11.61 12.65 2.08
N SER A 228 -10.34 12.48 2.41
CA SER A 228 -9.24 12.73 1.47
C SER A 228 -9.28 11.84 0.22
N TRP A 229 -9.83 10.62 0.32
CA TRP A 229 -9.99 9.74 -0.84
C TRP A 229 -10.92 10.30 -1.92
N THR A 230 -11.79 11.24 -1.58
CA THR A 230 -12.72 11.88 -2.55
C THR A 230 -12.01 12.75 -3.58
N ALA A 231 -10.74 13.08 -3.36
CA ALA A 231 -9.90 13.69 -4.39
C ALA A 231 -9.63 12.76 -5.59
N TRP A 232 -9.78 11.44 -5.43
CA TRP A 232 -9.52 10.46 -6.49
C TRP A 232 -10.68 9.51 -6.78
N TYR A 233 -11.58 9.30 -5.82
CA TYR A 233 -12.69 8.35 -5.95
C TYR A 233 -13.99 9.02 -5.54
N ALA A 234 -14.89 9.21 -6.49
CA ALA A 234 -16.24 9.68 -6.22
C ALA A 234 -17.12 8.57 -5.62
N ASP A 235 -18.20 8.95 -4.96
CA ASP A 235 -19.10 8.02 -4.27
C ASP A 235 -19.76 7.03 -5.25
N ASP A 236 -20.04 7.45 -6.48
CA ASP A 236 -20.56 6.59 -7.54
C ASP A 236 -19.58 5.46 -7.91
N GLU A 237 -18.27 5.71 -7.91
CA GLU A 237 -17.24 4.68 -8.10
C GLU A 237 -17.20 3.67 -6.95
N ILE A 238 -17.45 4.14 -5.72
CA ILE A 238 -17.55 3.28 -4.53
C ILE A 238 -18.80 2.39 -4.63
N HIS A 239 -19.95 2.99 -4.96
CA HIS A 239 -21.21 2.27 -5.13
C HIS A 239 -21.18 1.29 -6.31
N ALA A 240 -20.55 1.66 -7.42
CA ALA A 240 -20.39 0.77 -8.58
C ALA A 240 -19.57 -0.47 -8.22
N LEU A 241 -18.47 -0.32 -7.47
CA LEU A 241 -17.69 -1.47 -7.00
C LEU A 241 -18.49 -2.31 -5.98
N ALA A 242 -19.24 -1.68 -5.08
CA ALA A 242 -20.08 -2.40 -4.12
C ALA A 242 -21.11 -3.30 -4.83
N ALA A 243 -21.78 -2.78 -5.87
CA ALA A 243 -22.72 -3.56 -6.67
C ALA A 243 -22.06 -4.79 -7.30
N GLN A 244 -20.84 -4.65 -7.83
CA GLN A 244 -20.08 -5.78 -8.39
C GLN A 244 -19.72 -6.82 -7.33
N LEU A 245 -19.24 -6.39 -6.16
CA LEU A 245 -18.87 -7.27 -5.04
C LEU A 245 -20.08 -8.04 -4.49
N LEU A 246 -21.21 -7.37 -4.32
CA LEU A 246 -22.45 -7.98 -3.84
C LEU A 246 -23.04 -8.96 -4.87
N ALA A 247 -22.97 -8.64 -6.17
CA ALA A 247 -23.42 -9.55 -7.21
C ALA A 247 -22.55 -10.84 -7.29
N GLY A 248 -21.24 -10.71 -7.09
CA GLY A 248 -20.31 -11.84 -7.08
C GLY A 248 -20.34 -12.71 -5.81
N ALA A 249 -21.02 -12.26 -4.74
CA ALA A 249 -21.21 -13.05 -3.52
C ALA A 249 -22.43 -13.99 -3.59
N VAL A 250 -23.28 -13.84 -4.61
CA VAL A 250 -24.54 -14.60 -4.81
C VAL A 250 -24.36 -15.78 -5.79
N SER A 251 -23.16 -15.93 -6.39
CA SER A 251 -22.79 -17.02 -7.30
C SER A 251 -21.94 -18.07 -6.60
#